data_AF-W6QM48-F1
#
_entry.id   AF-W6QM48-F1
#
_cell.length_a   1.000
_cell.length_b   1.000
_cell.length_c   1.000
_cell.angle_alpha   90.00
_cell.angle_beta   90.00
_cell.angle_gamma   90.00
#
_symmetry.space_group_name_H-M   'P 1'
#
loop_
_entity.id
_entity.type
_entity.pdbx_description
1 polymer ?
#
loop_
_entity_poly.entity_id
_entity_poly.type
_entity_poly.pdbx_seq_one_letter_code
_entity_poly.pdbx_strand_id
1 'polypeptide(L)'
;MVARLLVTADLACLAIENTKHRLIAIEKDLIGDAIKLPTFKYRKCFDINIKLQSPAPEAKRIGYSALSSQTLETSWLTRTITNLPIMCTSEQTVAPNNDHLVQSDDPEHPANLIPELCRKFYNWGWVTGTGGGTSIRQGEHIFIAPSGVQKELIQPHNIFVLQWPTPKYPASDRNYIRKPLKLNPSACTPLFLTAFEHGAGCCIHTHSQWAVLITLLVEREKGPDACFEISNIEQIKGIPRGKGKGMLGFFDTLKIPIIENTAFEEDLTSGLEAAMNKYPDTYAVLVRRHGIYVWGDNTAKAKTQCESLDYIFQLAVEMHKLGFPWVK
;
A
#
# COMPACT_ATOMS: atom_id res chain seq x y z
N MET A 1 -24.85 34.33 41.80
CA MET A 1 -24.88 34.34 40.32
C MET A 1 -23.68 33.53 39.87
N VAL A 2 -23.89 32.23 39.63
CA VAL A 2 -22.86 31.19 39.67
C VAL A 2 -22.72 30.51 38.31
N ALA A 3 -21.46 30.29 37.92
CA ALA A 3 -20.93 29.36 36.89
C ALA A 3 -21.29 29.65 35.42
N ARG A 4 -20.32 29.94 34.53
CA ARG A 4 -19.36 29.00 33.89
C ARG A 4 -20.02 27.74 33.32
N LEU A 5 -20.31 27.75 32.02
CA LEU A 5 -19.68 26.88 31.01
C LEU A 5 -20.21 27.28 29.62
N LEU A 6 -19.30 27.65 28.73
CA LEU A 6 -19.55 27.99 27.34
C LEU A 6 -18.80 26.95 26.51
N VAL A 7 -19.48 26.44 25.48
CA VAL A 7 -18.99 25.65 24.33
C VAL A 7 -18.74 24.16 24.58
N THR A 8 -19.75 23.35 24.23
CA THR A 8 -19.58 21.97 23.75
C THR A 8 -20.54 21.70 22.58
N ALA A 9 -19.98 21.07 21.54
CA ALA A 9 -20.63 20.29 20.47
C ALA A 9 -21.57 20.99 19.47
N ASP A 10 -21.07 21.26 18.25
CA ASP A 10 -21.76 20.95 16.99
C ASP A 10 -20.90 21.34 15.77
N LEU A 11 -19.98 20.45 15.37
CA LEU A 11 -19.26 20.52 14.09
C LEU A 11 -19.10 19.09 13.54
N ALA A 12 -20.23 18.47 13.21
CA ALA A 12 -20.25 17.21 12.44
C ALA A 12 -21.55 17.01 11.62
N CYS A 13 -22.30 18.08 11.32
CA CYS A 13 -23.54 18.02 10.54
C CYS A 13 -23.58 19.01 9.36
N LEU A 14 -22.42 19.31 8.77
CA LEU A 14 -22.29 20.20 7.61
C LEU A 14 -21.47 19.53 6.50
N ALA A 15 -22.01 18.46 5.90
CA ALA A 15 -21.52 17.92 4.63
C ALA A 15 -22.48 16.91 3.93
N ILE A 16 -23.75 16.80 4.32
CA ILE A 16 -24.70 15.86 3.69
C ILE A 16 -26.05 16.54 3.52
N GLU A 17 -26.12 17.58 2.69
CA GLU A 17 -27.42 18.16 2.31
C GLU A 17 -27.45 18.73 0.88
N ASN A 18 -26.54 18.29 -0.01
CA ASN A 18 -26.39 18.90 -1.34
C ASN A 18 -26.41 17.94 -2.55
N THR A 19 -27.16 16.83 -2.47
CA THR A 19 -27.33 15.90 -3.61
C THR A 19 -28.77 15.38 -3.80
N LYS A 20 -29.80 16.21 -3.51
CA LYS A 20 -31.21 15.82 -3.74
C LYS A 20 -32.01 16.64 -4.75
N HIS A 21 -31.41 17.61 -5.44
CA HIS A 21 -32.11 18.35 -6.50
C HIS A 21 -31.23 18.58 -7.73
N ARG A 22 -31.29 17.65 -8.71
CA ARG A 22 -31.08 17.90 -10.14
C ARG A 22 -31.33 16.63 -10.95
N LEU A 23 -32.61 16.35 -11.21
CA LEU A 23 -33.10 15.54 -12.33
C LEU A 23 -34.61 15.80 -12.39
N ILE A 24 -35.04 16.74 -13.24
CA ILE A 24 -36.33 16.84 -13.95
C ILE A 24 -36.19 18.09 -14.84
N ALA A 25 -35.99 17.88 -16.14
CA ALA A 25 -36.43 18.74 -17.25
C ALA A 25 -35.57 18.43 -18.50
N ILE A 26 -35.92 17.37 -19.25
CA ILE A 26 -35.70 17.32 -20.70
C ILE A 26 -37.00 16.79 -21.31
N GLU A 27 -37.46 17.50 -22.34
CA GLU A 27 -38.76 17.46 -23.00
C GLU A 27 -39.25 16.08 -23.46
N LYS A 28 -40.59 15.95 -23.43
CA LYS A 28 -41.36 15.04 -24.26
C LYS A 28 -41.34 15.56 -25.70
N ASP A 29 -40.94 14.72 -26.65
CA ASP A 29 -41.76 14.33 -27.79
C ASP A 29 -40.99 13.36 -28.71
N LEU A 30 -41.76 12.46 -29.36
CA LEU A 30 -41.38 11.39 -30.30
C LEU A 30 -41.26 9.97 -29.68
N ILE A 31 -42.41 9.27 -29.68
CA ILE A 31 -42.67 7.93 -30.27
C ILE A 31 -41.45 6.99 -30.29
N GLY A 32 -41.43 5.77 -29.73
CA GLY A 32 -42.44 4.82 -29.30
C GLY A 32 -41.72 3.50 -29.00
N ASP A 33 -42.46 2.54 -28.44
CA ASP A 33 -42.10 1.15 -28.16
C ASP A 33 -41.37 0.79 -26.86
N ALA A 34 -41.94 -0.25 -26.25
CA ALA A 34 -41.80 -0.69 -24.87
C ALA A 34 -40.44 -1.32 -24.55
N ILE A 35 -39.85 -0.90 -23.43
CA ILE A 35 -38.89 -1.72 -22.68
C ILE A 35 -39.42 -1.87 -21.25
N LYS A 36 -39.85 -3.10 -20.91
CA LYS A 36 -40.17 -3.51 -19.54
C LYS A 36 -38.87 -3.51 -18.72
N LEU A 37 -38.73 -2.56 -17.79
CA LEU A 37 -37.70 -2.60 -16.76
C LEU A 37 -38.17 -3.47 -15.58
N PRO A 38 -37.34 -4.37 -15.02
CA PRO A 38 -37.73 -5.20 -13.88
C PRO A 38 -37.80 -4.35 -12.59
N THR A 39 -38.91 -4.50 -11.86
CA THR A 39 -39.12 -3.92 -10.53
C THR A 39 -38.15 -4.55 -9.51
N PHE A 40 -37.19 -3.78 -9.00
CA PHE A 40 -36.40 -4.16 -7.83
C PHE A 40 -37.22 -3.96 -6.55
N LYS A 41 -37.59 -5.07 -5.90
CA LYS A 41 -38.08 -5.07 -4.50
C LYS A 41 -36.88 -4.91 -3.57
N TYR A 42 -36.77 -3.76 -2.90
CA TYR A 42 -35.88 -3.61 -1.74
C TYR A 42 -36.41 -4.49 -0.60
N ARG A 43 -35.71 -5.58 -0.28
CA ARG A 43 -35.88 -6.29 1.01
C ARG A 43 -35.02 -5.59 2.06
N LYS A 44 -35.66 -5.09 3.12
CA LYS A 44 -35.00 -4.78 4.40
C LYS A 44 -34.49 -6.09 5.01
N CYS A 45 -33.19 -6.20 5.22
CA CYS A 45 -32.61 -7.12 6.17
C CYS A 45 -31.71 -6.29 7.08
N PHE A 46 -32.12 -6.07 8.33
CA PHE A 46 -31.27 -5.93 9.53
C PHE A 46 -32.22 -5.71 10.72
N ASP A 47 -32.61 -6.79 11.37
CA ASP A 47 -33.03 -6.78 12.78
C ASP A 47 -31.91 -7.47 13.56
N ILE A 48 -31.12 -6.70 14.31
CA ILE A 48 -30.14 -7.24 15.26
C ILE A 48 -30.81 -7.20 16.64
N ASN A 49 -31.26 -8.37 17.11
CA ASN A 49 -31.67 -8.59 18.49
C ASN A 49 -30.42 -8.92 19.32
N ILE A 50 -30.00 -8.01 20.20
CA ILE A 50 -28.97 -8.30 21.22
C ILE A 50 -29.70 -8.85 22.46
N LYS A 51 -29.61 -10.17 22.68
CA LYS A 51 -29.90 -10.78 23.98
C LYS A 51 -28.60 -10.82 24.79
N LEU A 52 -28.57 -10.10 25.90
CA LEU A 52 -27.55 -10.23 26.94
C LEU A 52 -27.86 -11.50 27.76
N GLN A 53 -26.93 -12.46 27.78
CA GLN A 53 -26.92 -13.55 28.75
C GLN A 53 -25.52 -13.67 29.34
N SER A 54 -25.43 -13.42 30.64
CA SER A 54 -24.28 -13.64 31.51
C SER A 54 -24.18 -15.10 31.97
N PRO A 55 -22.97 -15.62 32.20
CA PRO A 55 -22.80 -16.68 33.18
C PRO A 55 -21.70 -16.37 34.22
N ALA A 56 -21.96 -16.77 35.46
CA ALA A 56 -21.00 -16.94 36.56
C ALA A 56 -21.23 -18.35 37.16
N PRO A 57 -20.38 -18.86 38.08
CA PRO A 57 -19.37 -19.87 37.81
C PRO A 57 -19.68 -21.25 38.42
N GLU A 58 -19.05 -22.31 37.92
CA GLU A 58 -19.07 -23.65 38.54
C GLU A 58 -17.77 -23.97 39.29
N ALA A 59 -17.93 -24.35 40.55
CA ALA A 59 -16.90 -24.80 41.47
C ALA A 59 -16.64 -26.31 41.31
N LYS A 60 -15.37 -26.72 41.39
CA LYS A 60 -14.99 -28.10 41.74
C LYS A 60 -14.03 -28.10 42.92
N ARG A 61 -14.46 -28.77 44.00
CA ARG A 61 -13.68 -29.14 45.18
C ARG A 61 -12.58 -30.14 44.82
N ILE A 62 -11.39 -29.93 45.35
CA ILE A 62 -10.49 -31.01 45.79
C ILE A 62 -9.92 -30.53 47.14
N GLY A 63 -10.14 -31.30 48.20
CA GLY A 63 -9.65 -31.00 49.53
C GLY A 63 -8.33 -31.71 49.83
N TYR A 64 -7.52 -31.14 50.72
CA TYR A 64 -6.72 -31.86 51.71
C TYR A 64 -6.51 -30.97 52.94
N SER A 65 -6.37 -31.63 54.08
CA SER A 65 -6.51 -31.18 55.45
C SER A 65 -5.33 -30.40 56.05
N ALA A 66 -5.69 -29.58 57.03
CA ALA A 66 -4.96 -28.97 58.14
C ALA A 66 -3.51 -29.37 58.42
N LEU A 67 -2.68 -28.37 58.75
CA LEU A 67 -1.76 -28.37 59.90
C LEU A 67 -1.35 -26.93 60.28
N SER A 68 -0.86 -26.80 61.50
CA SER A 68 -1.01 -25.71 62.47
C SER A 68 -0.11 -24.47 62.32
N SER A 69 -0.61 -23.42 62.97
CA SER A 69 0.05 -22.19 63.43
C SER A 69 1.48 -22.33 63.94
N GLN A 70 2.39 -21.48 63.46
CA GLN A 70 3.52 -20.96 64.23
C GLN A 70 3.76 -19.47 63.92
N THR A 71 3.68 -18.69 65.00
CA THR A 71 4.08 -17.29 65.19
C THR A 71 5.57 -17.08 64.93
N LEU A 72 5.95 -16.02 64.19
CA LEU A 72 7.27 -15.41 64.35
C LEU A 72 7.20 -13.88 64.20
N GLU A 73 7.98 -13.25 65.08
CA GLU A 73 7.90 -11.88 65.56
C GLU A 73 8.42 -10.84 64.58
N THR A 74 7.86 -9.63 64.69
CA THR A 74 8.38 -8.39 64.12
C THR A 74 9.64 -7.93 64.86
N SER A 75 10.75 -7.71 64.14
CA SER A 75 11.84 -6.87 64.62
C SER A 75 12.15 -5.76 63.60
N TRP A 76 12.06 -4.53 64.09
CA TRP A 76 12.43 -3.32 63.37
C TRP A 76 13.95 -3.14 63.48
N LEU A 77 14.64 -3.16 62.35
CA LEU A 77 16.04 -2.73 62.25
C LEU A 77 16.14 -1.55 61.29
N THR A 78 16.22 -0.37 61.90
CA THR A 78 16.62 0.89 61.29
C THR A 78 18.02 0.71 60.69
N ARG A 79 18.14 0.71 59.35
CA ARG A 79 19.43 0.81 58.68
C ARG A 79 19.55 2.17 57.98
N THR A 80 20.48 2.94 58.52
CA THR A 80 21.01 4.20 58.03
C THR A 80 21.38 4.11 56.54
N ILE A 81 20.84 5.00 55.73
CA ILE A 81 21.21 5.18 54.32
C ILE A 81 22.60 5.81 54.31
N THR A 82 23.64 5.02 54.05
CA THR A 82 24.96 5.52 53.70
C THR A 82 25.08 5.68 52.18
N ASN A 83 25.59 6.83 51.77
CA ASN A 83 25.83 7.28 50.40
C ASN A 83 26.34 6.16 49.47
N LEU A 84 25.49 5.73 48.54
CA LEU A 84 25.91 5.05 47.32
C LEU A 84 26.32 6.13 46.30
N PRO A 85 27.45 5.99 45.61
CA PRO A 85 27.84 6.94 44.58
C PRO A 85 26.80 6.88 43.45
N ILE A 86 26.30 8.05 43.06
CA ILE A 86 25.52 8.23 41.84
C ILE A 86 26.43 7.80 40.70
N MET A 87 26.25 6.57 40.21
CA MET A 87 26.85 6.18 38.94
C MET A 87 26.22 7.06 37.87
N CYS A 88 27.03 7.98 37.37
CA CYS A 88 26.75 8.74 36.16
C CYS A 88 26.35 7.72 35.09
N THR A 89 25.06 7.73 34.71
CA THR A 89 24.57 6.95 33.58
C THR A 89 25.43 7.32 32.40
N SER A 90 26.11 6.34 31.82
CA SER A 90 26.81 6.51 30.56
C SER A 90 25.84 7.13 29.57
N GLU A 91 26.20 8.30 29.01
CA GLU A 91 25.58 8.76 27.78
C GLU A 91 25.75 7.63 26.77
N GLN A 92 24.66 6.91 26.48
CA GLN A 92 24.63 6.05 25.32
C GLN A 92 24.83 6.98 24.13
N THR A 93 26.05 7.03 23.60
CA THR A 93 26.34 7.62 22.31
C THR A 93 25.49 6.86 21.29
N VAL A 94 24.30 7.38 20.99
CA VAL A 94 23.44 6.87 19.93
C VAL A 94 24.27 6.96 18.67
N ALA A 95 24.60 5.80 18.07
CA ALA A 95 25.29 5.78 16.79
C ALA A 95 24.52 6.69 15.81
N PRO A 96 25.20 7.53 15.02
CA PRO A 96 24.53 8.48 14.15
C PRO A 96 23.62 7.72 13.16
N ASN A 97 22.31 7.94 13.24
CA ASN A 97 21.30 7.30 12.38
C ASN A 97 21.29 7.86 10.94
N ASN A 98 22.30 8.66 10.57
CA ASN A 98 22.40 9.36 9.29
C ASN A 98 21.13 10.14 8.91
N ASP A 99 20.49 10.81 9.87
CA ASP A 99 19.25 11.58 9.63
C ASP A 99 19.41 12.73 8.63
N HIS A 100 20.65 13.21 8.41
CA HIS A 100 20.97 14.17 7.36
C HIS A 100 20.62 13.66 5.95
N LEU A 101 20.59 12.34 5.72
CA LEU A 101 20.24 11.75 4.41
C LEU A 101 18.78 11.96 4.01
N VAL A 102 17.92 12.35 4.94
CA VAL A 102 16.49 12.61 4.67
C VAL A 102 16.10 14.06 4.95
N GLN A 103 17.09 14.94 5.12
CA GLN A 103 16.91 16.38 5.31
C GLN A 103 17.39 17.09 4.05
N SER A 104 16.45 17.65 3.29
CA SER A 104 16.73 18.42 2.09
C SER A 104 15.64 19.45 1.86
N ASP A 105 16.03 20.64 1.41
CA ASP A 105 15.09 21.68 0.96
C ASP A 105 14.65 21.46 -0.49
N ASP A 106 15.30 20.54 -1.22
CA ASP A 106 14.92 20.17 -2.59
C ASP A 106 13.63 19.33 -2.57
N PRO A 107 12.52 19.79 -3.16
CA PRO A 107 11.28 19.02 -3.22
C PRO A 107 11.42 17.71 -4.02
N GLU A 108 12.35 17.65 -4.99
CA GLU A 108 12.60 16.45 -5.81
C GLU A 108 13.52 15.45 -5.11
N HIS A 109 14.10 15.81 -3.96
CA HIS A 109 14.88 14.87 -3.16
C HIS A 109 13.99 13.68 -2.75
N PRO A 110 14.44 12.42 -2.89
CA PRO A 110 13.60 11.24 -2.64
C PRO A 110 12.89 11.21 -1.28
N ALA A 111 13.53 11.75 -0.23
CA ALA A 111 12.93 11.84 1.09
C ALA A 111 11.67 12.73 1.14
N ASN A 112 11.58 13.74 0.27
CA ASN A 112 10.44 14.64 0.15
C ASN A 112 9.44 14.14 -0.92
N LEU A 113 9.97 13.65 -2.03
CA LEU A 113 9.19 13.23 -3.19
C LEU A 113 8.38 11.96 -2.93
N ILE A 114 8.93 10.95 -2.23
CA ILE A 114 8.19 9.72 -1.89
C ILE A 114 6.90 10.03 -1.09
N PRO A 115 6.96 10.80 0.02
CA PRO A 115 5.76 11.27 0.72
C PRO A 115 4.73 11.98 -0.18
N GLU A 116 5.18 12.89 -1.04
CA GLU A 116 4.30 13.64 -1.94
C GLU A 116 3.59 12.71 -2.92
N LEU A 117 4.34 11.79 -3.54
CA LEU A 117 3.79 10.81 -4.47
C LEU A 117 2.80 9.89 -3.78
N CYS A 118 3.13 9.37 -2.60
CA CYS A 118 2.20 8.52 -1.85
C CYS A 118 0.89 9.24 -1.50
N ARG A 119 0.92 10.55 -1.23
CA ARG A 119 -0.30 11.35 -1.04
C ARG A 119 -1.13 11.46 -2.33
N LYS A 120 -0.49 11.70 -3.48
CA LYS A 120 -1.18 11.72 -4.78
C LYS A 120 -1.77 10.35 -5.11
N PHE A 121 -0.97 9.29 -4.97
CA PHE A 121 -1.38 7.92 -5.24
C PHE A 121 -2.53 7.47 -4.33
N TYR A 122 -2.57 7.91 -3.08
CA TYR A 122 -3.68 7.63 -2.17
C TYR A 122 -4.98 8.24 -2.70
N ASN A 123 -4.95 9.51 -3.12
CA ASN A 123 -6.11 10.20 -3.70
C ASN A 123 -6.61 9.56 -5.01
N TRP A 124 -5.73 8.87 -5.74
CA TRP A 124 -6.10 8.10 -6.94
C TRP A 124 -6.55 6.68 -6.64
N GLY A 125 -6.50 6.24 -5.38
CA GLY A 125 -6.89 4.89 -4.97
C GLY A 125 -5.81 3.82 -5.21
N TRP A 126 -4.56 4.22 -5.48
CA TRP A 126 -3.48 3.28 -5.81
C TRP A 126 -2.79 2.66 -4.58
N VAL A 127 -2.78 3.38 -3.45
CA VAL A 127 -2.05 2.97 -2.23
C VAL A 127 -2.94 3.01 -0.97
N THR A 128 -4.17 2.52 -1.11
CA THR A 128 -5.16 2.47 -0.01
C THR A 128 -4.87 1.33 0.97
N GLY A 129 -5.31 1.47 2.22
CA GLY A 129 -5.25 0.37 3.20
C GLY A 129 -3.81 -0.03 3.58
N THR A 130 -2.87 0.91 3.54
CA THR A 130 -1.41 0.72 3.77
C THR A 130 -0.68 -0.09 2.69
N GLY A 131 -1.37 -0.56 1.65
CA GLY A 131 -0.78 -1.26 0.51
C GLY A 131 -0.08 -0.34 -0.49
N GLY A 132 0.73 -0.93 -1.37
CA GLY A 132 1.49 -0.20 -2.38
C GLY A 132 2.56 0.74 -1.82
N GLY A 133 3.16 1.52 -2.71
CA GLY A 133 4.20 2.49 -2.37
C GLY A 133 5.15 2.76 -3.53
N THR A 134 6.23 3.47 -3.24
CA THR A 134 7.28 3.72 -4.22
C THR A 134 8.65 3.73 -3.55
N SER A 135 9.66 3.39 -4.33
CA SER A 135 11.06 3.44 -3.95
C SER A 135 11.85 4.13 -5.05
N ILE A 136 12.79 4.99 -4.65
CA ILE A 136 13.62 5.78 -5.56
C ILE A 136 15.08 5.49 -5.25
N ARG A 137 15.86 5.22 -6.30
CA ARG A 137 17.31 5.13 -6.23
C ARG A 137 17.93 6.44 -6.73
N GLN A 138 18.78 7.05 -5.92
CA GLN A 138 19.53 8.24 -6.27
C GLN A 138 21.02 8.00 -5.99
N GLY A 139 21.80 7.82 -7.06
CA GLY A 139 23.21 7.43 -6.98
C GLY A 139 23.38 6.11 -6.21
N GLU A 140 24.09 6.20 -5.10
CA GLU A 140 24.44 5.09 -4.21
C GLU A 140 23.42 4.88 -3.07
N HIS A 141 22.29 5.59 -3.08
CA HIS A 141 21.26 5.49 -2.05
C HIS A 141 19.93 5.00 -2.62
N ILE A 142 19.24 4.15 -1.86
CA ILE A 142 17.87 3.73 -2.11
C ILE A 142 16.98 4.23 -0.99
N PHE A 143 15.91 4.93 -1.34
CA PHE A 143 14.95 5.51 -0.42
C PHE A 143 13.65 4.71 -0.45
N ILE A 144 13.20 4.24 0.70
CA ILE A 144 12.04 3.35 0.81
C ILE A 144 11.05 3.88 1.86
N ALA A 145 9.77 3.91 1.52
CA ALA A 145 8.70 4.18 2.47
C ALA A 145 8.60 3.09 3.56
N PRO A 146 8.16 3.42 4.78
CA PRO A 146 7.89 2.44 5.83
C PRO A 146 6.71 1.51 5.49
N SER A 147 6.76 0.29 6.01
CA SER A 147 5.64 -0.67 5.94
C SER A 147 4.51 -0.30 6.92
N GLY A 148 3.28 -0.71 6.60
CA GLY A 148 2.15 -0.68 7.55
C GLY A 148 1.66 0.70 8.01
N VAL A 149 2.13 1.78 7.38
CA VAL A 149 1.65 3.15 7.67
C VAL A 149 0.65 3.63 6.62
N GLN A 150 -0.18 4.61 7.03
CA GLN A 150 -0.99 5.44 6.15
C GLN A 150 -0.09 6.19 5.16
N LYS A 151 -0.23 5.88 3.88
CA LYS A 151 0.73 6.27 2.82
C LYS A 151 0.69 7.78 2.56
N GLU A 152 -0.48 8.39 2.68
CA GLU A 152 -0.74 9.81 2.57
C GLU A 152 -0.19 10.66 3.72
N LEU A 153 0.16 10.03 4.85
CA LEU A 153 0.68 10.68 6.06
C LEU A 153 2.19 10.52 6.26
N ILE A 154 2.88 9.79 5.37
CA ILE A 154 4.33 9.62 5.43
C ILE A 154 4.99 11.00 5.47
N GLN A 155 6.00 11.13 6.34
CA GLN A 155 6.87 12.30 6.43
C GLN A 155 8.30 11.94 6.00
N PRO A 156 9.13 12.91 5.59
CA PRO A 156 10.51 12.65 5.18
C PRO A 156 11.34 11.88 6.22
N HIS A 157 11.18 12.20 7.50
CA HIS A 157 11.87 11.51 8.59
C HIS A 157 11.44 10.05 8.78
N ASN A 158 10.37 9.58 8.13
CA ASN A 158 9.96 8.17 8.13
C ASN A 158 10.65 7.33 7.05
N ILE A 159 11.44 7.91 6.15
CA ILE A 159 12.03 7.21 5.00
C ILE A 159 13.25 6.38 5.38
N PHE A 160 13.26 5.10 5.02
CA PHE A 160 14.44 4.25 5.15
C PHE A 160 15.45 4.56 4.05
N VAL A 161 16.75 4.44 4.36
CA VAL A 161 17.81 4.58 3.36
C VAL A 161 18.72 3.35 3.40
N LEU A 162 18.92 2.74 2.24
CA LEU A 162 19.87 1.65 2.03
C LEU A 162 21.02 2.13 1.14
N GLN A 163 22.20 1.58 1.37
CA GLN A 163 23.31 1.66 0.43
C GLN A 163 23.01 0.81 -0.81
N TRP A 164 23.34 1.32 -2.00
CA TRP A 164 23.39 0.54 -3.22
C TRP A 164 24.85 0.17 -3.55
N PRO A 165 25.13 -1.04 -4.10
CA PRO A 165 24.25 -2.20 -4.13
C PRO A 165 24.05 -2.81 -2.73
N THR A 166 23.00 -3.59 -2.55
CA THR A 166 22.71 -4.33 -1.30
C THR A 166 22.00 -5.65 -1.60
N PRO A 167 22.26 -6.73 -0.84
CA PRO A 167 21.61 -8.01 -1.10
C PRO A 167 20.10 -7.95 -0.85
N LYS A 168 19.33 -8.69 -1.66
CA LYS A 168 17.89 -8.86 -1.46
C LYS A 168 17.57 -9.75 -0.26
N TYR A 169 18.37 -10.81 -0.08
CA TYR A 169 18.19 -11.84 0.94
C TYR A 169 19.53 -12.29 1.56
N PRO A 170 19.51 -12.74 2.83
CA PRO A 170 18.41 -12.57 3.79
C PRO A 170 18.19 -11.09 4.14
N ALA A 171 17.01 -10.73 4.68
CA ALA A 171 16.70 -9.33 5.00
C ALA A 171 17.66 -8.69 6.02
N SER A 172 18.33 -9.52 6.85
CA SER A 172 19.37 -9.10 7.79
C SER A 172 20.60 -8.50 7.13
N ASP A 173 20.90 -8.88 5.89
CA ASP A 173 22.13 -8.52 5.19
C ASP A 173 21.95 -7.25 4.36
N ARG A 174 20.72 -6.73 4.30
CA ARG A 174 20.40 -5.44 3.68
C ARG A 174 21.13 -4.31 4.43
N ASN A 175 21.91 -3.53 3.70
CA ASN A 175 22.75 -2.46 4.24
C ASN A 175 21.91 -1.18 4.45
N TYR A 176 21.11 -1.18 5.51
CA TYR A 176 20.40 0.02 5.96
C TYR A 176 21.36 0.99 6.64
N ILE A 177 21.62 2.11 5.98
CA ILE A 177 22.44 3.19 6.51
C ILE A 177 21.61 4.20 7.33
N ARG A 178 20.28 4.15 7.21
CA ARG A 178 19.33 4.90 8.06
C ARG A 178 18.08 4.07 8.35
N LYS A 179 17.61 4.08 9.61
CA LYS A 179 16.31 3.53 10.00
C LYS A 179 15.54 4.50 10.92
N PRO A 180 14.31 4.92 10.60
CA PRO A 180 13.46 5.63 11.56
C PRO A 180 13.17 4.79 12.82
N LEU A 181 13.18 5.42 13.99
CA LEU A 181 12.85 4.77 15.26
C LEU A 181 11.37 4.32 15.24
N LYS A 182 11.11 3.03 15.52
CA LYS A 182 9.77 2.41 15.65
C LYS A 182 8.99 2.15 14.36
N LEU A 183 9.63 2.16 13.19
CA LEU A 183 8.99 1.69 11.95
C LEU A 183 9.73 0.47 11.39
N ASN A 184 9.04 -0.25 10.52
CA ASN A 184 9.59 -1.39 9.80
C ASN A 184 9.80 -1.03 8.31
N PRO A 185 10.84 -1.55 7.66
CA PRO A 185 11.02 -1.36 6.22
C PRO A 185 9.90 -2.05 5.43
N SER A 186 9.62 -1.55 4.22
CA SER A 186 8.60 -2.13 3.33
C SER A 186 8.87 -3.61 3.02
N ALA A 187 7.82 -4.44 3.03
CA ALA A 187 7.90 -5.82 2.56
C ALA A 187 8.11 -5.89 1.02
N CYS A 188 7.81 -4.83 0.28
CA CYS A 188 8.12 -4.69 -1.15
C CYS A 188 9.62 -4.47 -1.44
N THR A 189 10.47 -4.30 -0.42
CA THR A 189 11.91 -3.98 -0.59
C THR A 189 12.64 -4.91 -1.58
N PRO A 190 12.56 -6.26 -1.50
CA PRO A 190 13.26 -7.12 -2.45
C PRO A 190 12.72 -6.98 -3.89
N LEU A 191 11.43 -6.67 -4.08
CA LEU A 191 10.86 -6.41 -5.40
C LEU A 191 11.38 -5.09 -6.00
N PHE A 192 11.52 -4.04 -5.17
CA PHE A 192 12.15 -2.79 -5.60
C PHE A 192 13.62 -2.97 -5.97
N LEU A 193 14.36 -3.74 -5.17
CA LEU A 193 15.76 -4.08 -5.46
C LEU A 193 15.90 -4.82 -6.78
N THR A 194 15.01 -5.78 -7.08
CA THR A 194 14.98 -6.46 -8.38
C THR A 194 14.80 -5.48 -9.55
N ALA A 195 13.93 -4.47 -9.42
CA ALA A 195 13.80 -3.43 -10.43
C ALA A 195 15.09 -2.59 -10.61
N PHE A 196 15.76 -2.24 -9.51
CA PHE A 196 17.01 -1.48 -9.54
C PHE A 196 18.19 -2.27 -10.13
N GLU A 197 18.25 -3.59 -9.92
CA GLU A 197 19.23 -4.47 -10.57
C GLU A 197 19.07 -4.47 -12.10
N HIS A 198 17.85 -4.25 -12.59
CA HIS A 198 17.56 -4.11 -14.02
C HIS A 198 17.74 -2.67 -14.54
N GLY A 199 18.31 -1.78 -13.72
CA GLY A 199 18.67 -0.42 -14.11
C GLY A 199 17.56 0.61 -13.93
N ALA A 200 16.50 0.31 -13.17
CA ALA A 200 15.52 1.31 -12.80
C ALA A 200 16.11 2.37 -11.84
N GLY A 201 15.59 3.60 -11.93
CA GLY A 201 15.80 4.66 -10.94
C GLY A 201 14.61 4.85 -10.00
N CYS A 202 13.43 4.36 -10.39
CA CYS A 202 12.23 4.40 -9.56
C CYS A 202 11.37 3.15 -9.82
N CYS A 203 10.75 2.62 -8.77
CA CYS A 203 9.75 1.57 -8.85
C CYS A 203 8.50 2.00 -8.05
N ILE A 204 7.33 1.78 -8.63
CA ILE A 204 6.02 2.10 -8.08
C ILE A 204 5.23 0.80 -7.99
N HIS A 205 4.65 0.56 -6.82
CA HIS A 205 3.75 -0.54 -6.57
C HIS A 205 2.36 0.02 -6.23
N THR A 206 1.33 -0.44 -6.94
CA THR A 206 -0.06 -0.04 -6.68
C THR A 206 -0.94 -1.27 -6.44
N HIS A 207 -1.94 -1.08 -5.59
CA HIS A 207 -3.05 -2.01 -5.38
C HIS A 207 -4.30 -1.50 -6.11
N SER A 208 -4.12 -0.93 -7.31
CA SER A 208 -5.23 -0.40 -8.11
C SER A 208 -6.28 -1.48 -8.36
N GLN A 209 -7.55 -1.13 -8.17
CA GLN A 209 -8.67 -2.00 -8.46
C GLN A 209 -8.70 -2.40 -9.95
N TRP A 210 -8.26 -1.51 -10.85
CA TRP A 210 -8.20 -1.79 -12.28
C TRP A 210 -7.15 -2.83 -12.61
N ALA A 211 -5.96 -2.73 -12.00
CA ALA A 211 -4.92 -3.76 -12.12
C ALA A 211 -5.43 -5.12 -11.63
N VAL A 212 -6.07 -5.16 -10.46
CA VAL A 212 -6.66 -6.38 -9.89
C VAL A 212 -7.70 -6.99 -10.83
N LEU A 213 -8.67 -6.19 -11.30
CA LEU A 213 -9.74 -6.67 -12.18
C LEU A 213 -9.20 -7.22 -13.50
N ILE A 214 -8.20 -6.58 -14.10
CA ILE A 214 -7.57 -7.08 -15.33
C ILE A 214 -6.93 -8.45 -15.12
N THR A 215 -6.26 -8.68 -13.99
CA THR A 215 -5.69 -10.01 -13.72
C THR A 215 -6.75 -11.10 -13.69
N LEU A 216 -7.93 -10.80 -13.13
CA LEU A 216 -9.06 -11.73 -13.03
C LEU A 216 -9.77 -11.95 -14.37
N LEU A 217 -9.87 -10.91 -15.21
CA LEU A 217 -10.45 -11.03 -16.54
C LEU A 217 -9.53 -11.85 -17.44
N VAL A 218 -8.22 -11.60 -17.41
CA VAL A 218 -7.25 -12.41 -18.18
C VAL A 218 -7.28 -13.87 -17.72
N GLU A 219 -7.31 -14.13 -16.42
CA GLU A 219 -7.49 -15.46 -15.85
C GLU A 219 -8.68 -16.21 -16.48
N ARG A 220 -9.84 -15.56 -16.44
CA ARG A 220 -11.11 -16.17 -16.86
C ARG A 220 -11.17 -16.39 -18.36
N GLU A 221 -10.74 -15.42 -19.16
CA GLU A 221 -10.94 -15.41 -20.61
C GLU A 221 -9.80 -16.11 -21.37
N LYS A 222 -8.56 -16.00 -20.87
CA LYS A 222 -7.34 -16.45 -21.58
C LYS A 222 -6.54 -17.51 -20.82
N GLY A 223 -6.87 -17.77 -19.55
CA GLY A 223 -6.19 -18.75 -18.70
C GLY A 223 -5.10 -18.15 -17.80
N PRO A 224 -4.55 -18.96 -16.86
CA PRO A 224 -3.65 -18.46 -15.83
C PRO A 224 -2.28 -18.01 -16.35
N ASP A 225 -1.76 -18.64 -17.40
CA ASP A 225 -0.41 -18.31 -17.93
C ASP A 225 -0.41 -17.16 -18.95
N ALA A 226 -1.56 -16.56 -19.22
CA ALA A 226 -1.71 -15.51 -20.21
C ALA A 226 -1.21 -14.14 -19.71
N CYS A 227 -0.73 -13.32 -20.64
CA CYS A 227 -0.44 -11.91 -20.39
C CYS A 227 -1.68 -11.04 -20.62
N PHE A 228 -1.70 -9.87 -19.99
CA PHE A 228 -2.60 -8.80 -20.44
C PHE A 228 -2.09 -8.23 -21.75
N GLU A 229 -2.96 -8.12 -22.75
CA GLU A 229 -2.64 -7.61 -24.09
C GLU A 229 -3.75 -6.70 -24.61
N ILE A 230 -3.37 -5.54 -25.15
CA ILE A 230 -4.27 -4.54 -25.73
C ILE A 230 -3.54 -3.75 -26.83
N SER A 231 -4.24 -3.38 -27.91
CA SER A 231 -3.68 -2.64 -29.05
C SER A 231 -4.56 -1.44 -29.42
N ASN A 232 -4.03 -0.52 -30.24
CA ASN A 232 -4.80 0.59 -30.81
C ASN A 232 -5.45 1.53 -29.78
N ILE A 233 -4.78 1.75 -28.65
CA ILE A 233 -5.13 2.74 -27.62
C ILE A 233 -4.02 3.79 -27.53
N GLU A 234 -4.39 5.08 -27.55
CA GLU A 234 -3.43 6.19 -27.59
C GLU A 234 -2.45 6.20 -26.41
N GLN A 235 -2.93 5.84 -25.21
CA GLN A 235 -2.14 5.79 -23.98
C GLN A 235 -1.01 4.75 -24.01
N ILE A 236 -1.01 3.79 -24.95
CA ILE A 236 0.10 2.85 -25.13
C ILE A 236 1.41 3.59 -25.45
N LYS A 237 1.34 4.78 -26.06
CA LYS A 237 2.51 5.64 -26.35
C LYS A 237 3.26 6.12 -25.11
N GLY A 238 2.64 6.03 -23.93
CA GLY A 238 3.29 6.31 -22.65
C GLY A 238 4.19 5.18 -22.15
N ILE A 239 4.20 4.01 -22.81
CA ILE A 239 4.94 2.81 -22.40
C ILE A 239 6.16 2.57 -23.31
N PRO A 240 7.36 2.33 -22.76
CA PRO A 240 8.54 1.98 -23.55
C PRO A 240 8.36 0.65 -24.28
N ARG A 241 8.97 0.52 -25.46
CA ARG A 241 9.06 -0.75 -26.19
C ARG A 241 10.10 -1.71 -25.57
N GLY A 242 10.96 -1.18 -24.71
CA GLY A 242 12.14 -1.88 -24.18
C GLY A 242 13.32 -0.94 -24.07
N LYS A 243 14.37 -1.36 -23.36
CA LYS A 243 15.55 -0.55 -23.08
C LYS A 243 16.23 -0.12 -24.38
N GLY A 244 16.31 1.19 -24.62
CA GLY A 244 16.91 1.76 -25.84
C GLY A 244 16.08 1.61 -27.12
N LYS A 245 14.83 1.12 -27.03
CA LYS A 245 13.95 0.84 -28.20
C LYS A 245 12.90 1.91 -28.46
N GLY A 246 12.94 3.03 -27.72
CA GLY A 246 11.94 4.09 -27.79
C GLY A 246 10.61 3.73 -27.13
N MET A 247 9.57 4.49 -27.46
CA MET A 247 8.20 4.27 -26.96
C MET A 247 7.41 3.37 -27.90
N LEU A 248 6.39 2.69 -27.38
CA LEU A 248 5.37 2.08 -28.21
C LEU A 248 4.62 3.17 -29.00
N GLY A 249 4.11 2.79 -30.16
CA GLY A 249 3.23 3.57 -31.01
C GLY A 249 1.78 3.12 -30.89
N PHE A 250 0.87 3.88 -31.48
CA PHE A 250 -0.57 3.59 -31.45
C PHE A 250 -0.92 2.20 -32.00
N PHE A 251 -0.22 1.73 -33.05
CA PHE A 251 -0.48 0.45 -33.68
C PHE A 251 0.22 -0.74 -33.01
N ASP A 252 1.02 -0.51 -31.97
CA ASP A 252 1.66 -1.60 -31.25
C ASP A 252 0.68 -2.27 -30.28
N THR A 253 0.96 -3.54 -29.98
CA THR A 253 0.30 -4.29 -28.92
C THR A 253 1.10 -4.17 -27.64
N LEU A 254 0.51 -3.54 -26.63
CA LEU A 254 1.03 -3.58 -25.27
C LEU A 254 0.85 -4.99 -24.71
N LYS A 255 1.90 -5.53 -24.07
CA LYS A 255 1.88 -6.83 -23.41
C LYS A 255 2.48 -6.72 -22.01
N ILE A 256 1.69 -7.07 -20.99
CA ILE A 256 2.12 -7.03 -19.58
C ILE A 256 2.02 -8.45 -18.99
N PRO A 257 3.13 -9.03 -18.50
CA PRO A 257 3.11 -10.32 -17.82
C PRO A 257 2.34 -10.26 -16.50
N ILE A 258 1.67 -11.36 -16.17
CA ILE A 258 0.94 -11.56 -14.92
C ILE A 258 1.61 -12.72 -14.17
N ILE A 259 1.95 -12.52 -12.91
CA ILE A 259 2.42 -13.56 -12.01
C ILE A 259 1.37 -13.89 -10.95
N GLU A 260 1.44 -15.10 -10.39
CA GLU A 260 0.60 -15.48 -9.26
C GLU A 260 1.03 -14.75 -7.98
N ASN A 261 0.05 -14.46 -7.13
CA ASN A 261 0.33 -13.92 -5.80
C ASN A 261 0.78 -15.02 -4.85
N THR A 262 1.58 -14.65 -3.86
CA THR A 262 2.04 -15.53 -2.79
C THR A 262 1.59 -14.98 -1.44
N ALA A 263 1.59 -15.84 -0.40
CA ALA A 263 1.19 -15.45 0.94
C ALA A 263 2.18 -14.46 1.59
N PHE A 264 3.47 -14.61 1.28
CA PHE A 264 4.53 -13.71 1.70
C PHE A 264 5.10 -12.98 0.49
N GLU A 265 5.20 -11.66 0.63
CA GLU A 265 5.66 -10.78 -0.46
C GLU A 265 7.09 -11.12 -0.92
N GLU A 266 7.93 -11.62 -0.02
CA GLU A 266 9.29 -12.05 -0.35
C GLU A 266 9.30 -13.17 -1.41
N ASP A 267 8.35 -14.10 -1.34
CA ASP A 267 8.22 -15.21 -2.29
C ASP A 267 7.87 -14.72 -3.71
N LEU A 268 7.26 -13.53 -3.85
CA LEU A 268 6.97 -12.93 -5.17
C LEU A 268 8.23 -12.57 -5.95
N THR A 269 9.35 -12.36 -5.26
CA THR A 269 10.59 -11.84 -5.89
C THR A 269 11.08 -12.78 -6.99
N SER A 270 11.01 -14.09 -6.75
CA SER A 270 11.41 -15.10 -7.74
C SER A 270 10.52 -15.09 -8.98
N GLY A 271 9.20 -14.92 -8.81
CA GLY A 271 8.24 -14.77 -9.91
C GLY A 271 8.46 -13.49 -10.70
N LEU A 272 8.74 -12.38 -10.00
CA LEU A 272 9.08 -11.10 -10.64
C LEU A 272 10.35 -11.21 -11.48
N GLU A 273 11.42 -11.79 -10.93
CA GLU A 273 12.68 -12.03 -11.66
C GLU A 273 12.47 -12.92 -12.89
N ALA A 274 11.73 -14.03 -12.74
CA ALA A 274 11.42 -14.92 -13.84
C ALA A 274 10.62 -14.20 -14.94
N ALA A 275 9.66 -13.36 -14.56
CA ALA A 275 8.88 -12.55 -15.51
C ALA A 275 9.77 -11.52 -16.22
N MET A 276 10.65 -10.81 -15.52
CA MET A 276 11.57 -9.84 -16.11
C MET A 276 12.58 -10.50 -17.07
N ASN A 277 13.08 -11.70 -16.72
CA ASN A 277 13.96 -12.47 -17.60
C ASN A 277 13.23 -12.97 -18.86
N LYS A 278 11.98 -13.45 -18.71
CA LYS A 278 11.16 -13.92 -19.83
C LYS A 278 10.68 -12.77 -20.73
N TYR A 279 10.46 -11.59 -20.16
CA TYR A 279 9.98 -10.40 -20.85
C TYR A 279 10.93 -9.21 -20.60
N PRO A 280 12.15 -9.23 -21.18
CA PRO A 280 13.20 -8.25 -20.88
C PRO A 280 12.86 -6.81 -21.31
N ASP A 281 11.85 -6.66 -22.17
CA ASP A 281 11.34 -5.37 -22.64
C ASP A 281 10.21 -4.81 -21.77
N THR A 282 9.72 -5.57 -20.78
CA THR A 282 8.65 -5.10 -19.91
C THR A 282 9.15 -4.07 -18.90
N TYR A 283 8.29 -3.10 -18.59
CA TYR A 283 8.49 -2.14 -17.50
C TYR A 283 7.46 -2.30 -16.39
N ALA A 284 6.61 -3.32 -16.50
CA ALA A 284 5.64 -3.64 -15.48
C ALA A 284 5.33 -5.14 -15.40
N VAL A 285 4.96 -5.58 -14.21
CA VAL A 285 4.47 -6.94 -13.93
C VAL A 285 3.23 -6.82 -13.06
N LEU A 286 2.13 -7.40 -13.54
CA LEU A 286 0.90 -7.55 -12.77
C LEU A 286 1.03 -8.72 -11.80
N VAL A 287 0.49 -8.58 -10.60
CA VAL A 287 0.40 -9.64 -9.60
C VAL A 287 -1.07 -9.95 -9.38
N ARG A 288 -1.47 -11.18 -9.67
CA ARG A 288 -2.87 -11.60 -9.68
C ARG A 288 -3.55 -11.34 -8.35
N ARG A 289 -4.76 -10.76 -8.35
CA ARG A 289 -5.52 -10.43 -7.13
C ARG A 289 -4.79 -9.50 -6.14
N HIS A 290 -3.74 -8.82 -6.57
CA HIS A 290 -2.91 -7.98 -5.72
C HIS A 290 -2.74 -6.58 -6.30
N GLY A 291 -2.13 -6.45 -7.49
CA GLY A 291 -1.77 -5.14 -8.02
C GLY A 291 -0.76 -5.20 -9.15
N ILE A 292 0.12 -4.20 -9.20
CA ILE A 292 1.16 -4.08 -10.24
C ILE A 292 2.44 -3.48 -9.66
N TYR A 293 3.57 -3.89 -10.23
CA TYR A 293 4.87 -3.26 -10.09
C TYR A 293 5.24 -2.59 -11.42
N VAL A 294 5.60 -1.30 -11.39
CA VAL A 294 5.98 -0.50 -12.57
C VAL A 294 7.29 0.21 -12.28
N TRP A 295 8.26 0.14 -13.19
CA TRP A 295 9.56 0.79 -13.02
C TRP A 295 9.94 1.68 -14.20
N GLY A 296 10.94 2.54 -14.00
CA GLY A 296 11.47 3.40 -15.04
C GLY A 296 12.83 3.97 -14.67
N ASP A 297 13.53 4.54 -15.66
CA ASP A 297 14.87 5.10 -15.48
C ASP A 297 14.91 6.23 -14.44
N ASN A 298 13.77 6.89 -14.22
CA ASN A 298 13.58 7.90 -13.19
C ASN A 298 12.11 7.94 -12.75
N THR A 299 11.83 8.72 -11.72
CA THR A 299 10.50 8.87 -11.12
C THR A 299 9.46 9.37 -12.11
N ALA A 300 9.81 10.34 -12.96
CA ALA A 300 8.88 10.87 -13.95
C ALA A 300 8.42 9.77 -14.92
N LYS A 301 9.36 9.00 -15.49
CA LYS A 301 9.05 7.87 -16.37
C LYS A 301 8.25 6.77 -15.67
N ALA A 302 8.64 6.37 -14.47
CA ALA A 302 7.90 5.33 -13.73
C ALA A 302 6.45 5.77 -13.47
N LYS A 303 6.26 7.02 -13.05
CA LYS A 303 4.94 7.59 -12.77
C LYS A 303 4.07 7.70 -14.03
N THR A 304 4.58 8.28 -15.12
CA THR A 304 3.78 8.44 -16.36
C THR A 304 3.40 7.10 -16.98
N GLN A 305 4.28 6.10 -16.89
CA GLN A 305 3.96 4.73 -17.29
C GLN A 305 2.84 4.15 -16.41
N CYS A 306 2.95 4.30 -15.09
CA CYS A 306 1.95 3.81 -14.15
C CYS A 306 0.56 4.46 -14.39
N GLU A 307 0.52 5.77 -14.67
CA GLU A 307 -0.70 6.49 -15.03
C GLU A 307 -1.31 5.96 -16.33
N SER A 308 -0.47 5.76 -17.35
CA SER A 308 -0.91 5.23 -18.64
C SER A 308 -1.46 3.81 -18.52
N LEU A 309 -0.79 2.96 -17.72
CA LEU A 309 -1.23 1.59 -17.47
C LEU A 309 -2.57 1.56 -16.71
N ASP A 310 -2.73 2.36 -15.66
CA ASP A 310 -3.98 2.39 -14.89
C ASP A 310 -5.17 2.87 -15.74
N TYR A 311 -4.96 3.90 -16.58
CA TYR A 311 -5.95 4.32 -17.58
C TYR A 311 -6.31 3.18 -18.53
N ILE A 312 -5.30 2.49 -19.06
CA ILE A 312 -5.49 1.37 -20.00
C ILE A 312 -6.26 0.24 -19.34
N PHE A 313 -5.97 -0.08 -18.08
CA PHE A 313 -6.67 -1.14 -17.35
C PHE A 313 -8.14 -0.78 -17.11
N GLN A 314 -8.43 0.46 -16.69
CA GLN A 314 -9.81 0.93 -16.54
C GLN A 314 -10.56 0.83 -17.87
N LEU A 315 -9.96 1.33 -18.95
CA LEU A 315 -10.56 1.28 -20.28
C LEU A 315 -10.78 -0.16 -20.74
N ALA A 316 -9.81 -1.05 -20.54
CA ALA A 316 -9.93 -2.47 -20.89
C ALA A 316 -11.07 -3.17 -20.13
N VAL A 317 -11.25 -2.87 -18.84
CA VAL A 317 -12.40 -3.37 -18.06
C VAL A 317 -13.73 -2.87 -18.66
N GLU A 318 -13.83 -1.59 -19.01
CA GLU A 318 -15.04 -1.03 -19.61
C GLU A 318 -15.30 -1.55 -21.04
N MET A 319 -14.25 -1.70 -21.85
CA MET A 319 -14.32 -2.35 -23.17
C MET A 319 -14.86 -3.77 -23.04
N HIS A 320 -14.35 -4.54 -22.07
CA HIS A 320 -14.81 -5.90 -21.81
C HIS A 320 -16.29 -5.93 -21.43
N LYS A 321 -16.73 -5.03 -20.55
CA LYS A 321 -18.15 -4.91 -20.14
C LYS A 321 -19.07 -4.57 -21.30
N LEU A 322 -18.59 -3.80 -22.28
CA LEU A 322 -19.34 -3.38 -23.47
C LEU A 322 -19.19 -4.34 -24.66
N GLY A 323 -18.41 -5.42 -24.54
CA GLY A 323 -18.20 -6.41 -25.60
C GLY A 323 -17.22 -5.95 -26.70
N PHE A 324 -16.38 -4.95 -26.43
CA PHE A 324 -15.29 -4.57 -27.35
C PHE A 324 -14.04 -5.43 -27.12
N PRO A 325 -13.39 -5.94 -28.18
CA PRO A 325 -12.15 -6.70 -28.05
C PRO A 325 -10.99 -5.77 -27.67
N TRP A 326 -10.05 -6.26 -26.85
CA TRP A 326 -8.84 -5.51 -26.50
C TRP A 326 -7.79 -5.47 -27.62
N VAL A 327 -7.78 -6.48 -28.47
CA VAL A 327 -6.89 -6.54 -29.63
C VAL A 327 -7.76 -6.51 -30.87
N LYS A 328 -7.48 -5.56 -31.76
CA LYS A 328 -8.13 -5.46 -33.07
C LYS A 328 -7.60 -6.50 -34.04
#